data_AF-A0A2P2IB38-F1
#
_entry.id   AF-A0A2P2IB38-F1
#
_cell.length_a   1.000
_cell.length_b   1.000
_cell.length_c   1.000
_cell.angle_alpha   90.00
_cell.angle_beta   90.00
_cell.angle_gamma   90.00
#
_symmetry.space_group_name_H-M   'P 1'
#
loop_
_entity.id
_entity.type
_entity.pdbx_description
1 polymer ?
#
loop_
_entity_poly.entity_id
_entity_poly.type
_entity_poly.pdbx_seq_one_letter_code
_entity_poly.pdbx_strand_id
1 'polypeptide(L)'
;MGRSSKDKRDVYYRLAKEEGWRARSAFKLLQINDEFNIFKGVTRVVDLCAAPGSWSQVLARKLRQQSTDPNSVKIVAVDLQAMAPLEGVIELQGDITKLETATAITQHFAGDCAHLVVCDGAPDVTGLHDLDEYVQSQLLVAALNITTHVLALGGDFVAKIFRGRDVSLLYAQLRLFFDSVVVAKP
;
A
#
# COMPACT_ATOMS: atom_id res chain seq x y z
N MET A 1 32.66 -6.07 -12.93
CA MET A 1 32.00 -4.82 -13.35
C MET A 1 30.66 -4.71 -12.64
N GLY A 2 30.60 -3.88 -11.59
CA GLY A 2 29.40 -3.76 -10.76
C GLY A 2 28.32 -2.92 -11.46
N ARG A 3 27.20 -3.55 -11.85
CA ARG A 3 25.99 -2.81 -12.21
C ARG A 3 25.53 -2.04 -10.97
N SER A 4 25.72 -0.73 -10.99
CA SER A 4 25.32 0.18 -9.92
C SER A 4 23.81 0.09 -9.68
N SER A 5 23.36 0.29 -8.44
CA SER A 5 21.93 0.41 -8.10
C SER A 5 21.20 1.50 -8.89
N LYS A 6 21.93 2.45 -9.51
CA LYS A 6 21.39 3.43 -10.45
C LYS A 6 20.90 2.78 -11.75
N ASP A 7 21.61 1.81 -12.32
CA ASP A 7 21.18 1.11 -13.55
C ASP A 7 19.89 0.32 -13.33
N LYS A 8 19.78 -0.38 -12.19
CA LYS A 8 18.55 -1.11 -11.84
C LYS A 8 17.36 -0.17 -11.62
N ARG A 9 17.59 1.00 -10.99
CA ARG A 9 16.57 2.03 -10.81
C ARG A 9 16.04 2.57 -12.13
N ASP A 10 16.89 2.60 -13.15
CA ASP A 10 16.57 3.05 -14.49
C ASP A 10 15.85 1.97 -15.32
N VAL A 11 16.13 0.68 -15.07
CA VAL A 11 15.41 -0.45 -15.72
C VAL A 11 13.93 -0.43 -15.35
N TYR A 12 13.58 -0.41 -14.06
CA TYR A 12 12.17 -0.41 -13.65
C TYR A 12 11.45 0.90 -13.96
N TYR A 13 12.18 2.01 -14.09
CA TYR A 13 11.59 3.26 -14.57
C TYR A 13 11.19 3.18 -16.04
N ARG A 14 12.08 2.66 -16.90
CA ARG A 14 11.79 2.42 -18.31
C ARG A 14 10.66 1.39 -18.48
N LEU A 15 10.74 0.27 -17.78
CA LEU A 15 9.71 -0.77 -17.83
C LEU A 15 8.35 -0.25 -17.34
N ALA A 16 8.33 0.61 -16.31
CA ALA A 16 7.09 1.25 -15.88
C ALA A 16 6.44 2.07 -17.00
N LYS A 17 7.24 2.85 -17.75
CA LYS A 17 6.72 3.60 -18.90
C LYS A 17 6.24 2.70 -20.02
N GLU A 18 7.02 1.66 -20.35
CA GLU A 18 6.70 0.69 -21.42
C GLU A 18 5.40 -0.07 -21.12
N GLU A 19 5.16 -0.46 -19.87
CA GLU A 19 3.96 -1.17 -19.42
C GLU A 19 2.81 -0.23 -18.97
N GLY A 20 3.01 1.08 -19.08
CA GLY A 20 2.03 2.10 -18.74
C GLY A 20 1.69 2.18 -17.25
N TRP A 21 2.63 1.85 -16.37
CA TRP A 21 2.53 2.07 -14.92
C TRP A 21 2.87 3.51 -14.56
N ARG A 22 2.10 4.10 -13.63
CA ARG A 22 2.33 5.50 -13.16
C ARG A 22 3.70 5.70 -12.51
N ALA A 23 4.21 4.67 -11.83
CA ALA A 23 5.52 4.70 -11.21
C ALA A 23 6.12 3.30 -11.10
N ARG A 24 7.45 3.24 -11.00
CA ARG A 24 8.19 1.99 -10.85
C ARG A 24 7.90 1.23 -9.53
N SER A 25 7.26 1.87 -8.56
CA SER A 25 6.80 1.26 -7.32
C SER A 25 5.75 0.17 -7.58
N ALA A 26 5.05 0.19 -8.72
CA ALA A 26 4.14 -0.87 -9.15
C ALA A 26 4.79 -2.27 -9.09
N PHE A 27 6.05 -2.39 -9.51
CA PHE A 27 6.78 -3.66 -9.50
C PHE A 27 6.97 -4.23 -8.09
N LYS A 28 7.09 -3.39 -7.06
CA LYS A 28 7.20 -3.88 -5.68
C LYS A 28 5.95 -4.67 -5.29
N LEU A 29 4.76 -4.13 -5.57
CA LEU A 29 3.51 -4.79 -5.20
C LEU A 29 3.29 -6.06 -6.01
N LEU A 30 3.67 -6.05 -7.29
CA LEU A 30 3.65 -7.26 -8.13
C LEU A 30 4.56 -8.35 -7.56
N GLN A 31 5.81 -8.02 -7.21
CA GLN A 31 6.77 -8.96 -6.64
C GLN A 31 6.32 -9.47 -5.26
N ILE A 32 5.76 -8.60 -4.41
CA ILE A 32 5.17 -9.00 -3.12
C ILE A 32 4.03 -9.99 -3.35
N ASN A 33 3.13 -9.71 -4.32
CA ASN A 33 2.07 -10.64 -4.63
C ASN A 33 2.58 -11.98 -5.21
N ASP A 34 3.62 -11.96 -6.03
CA ASP A 34 4.20 -13.20 -6.58
C ASP A 34 4.80 -14.08 -5.48
N GLU A 35 5.35 -13.49 -4.41
CA GLU A 35 5.94 -14.21 -3.27
C GLU A 35 4.90 -14.67 -2.24
N PHE A 36 3.95 -13.80 -1.89
CA PHE A 36 3.04 -14.01 -0.75
C PHE A 36 1.59 -14.31 -1.16
N ASN A 37 1.24 -14.14 -2.44
CA ASN A 37 -0.09 -14.38 -2.99
C ASN A 37 -1.22 -13.59 -2.29
N ILE A 38 -0.91 -12.35 -1.88
CA ILE A 38 -1.80 -11.46 -1.13
C ILE A 38 -3.08 -11.04 -1.88
N PHE A 39 -3.20 -11.32 -3.19
CA PHE A 39 -4.41 -11.02 -3.96
C PHE A 39 -5.44 -12.16 -3.95
N LYS A 40 -5.08 -13.33 -3.43
CA LYS A 40 -5.97 -14.49 -3.46
C LYS A 40 -7.25 -14.26 -2.65
N GLY A 41 -8.41 -14.29 -3.32
CA GLY A 41 -9.71 -14.13 -2.68
C GLY A 41 -10.04 -12.69 -2.27
N VAL A 42 -9.21 -11.72 -2.66
CA VAL A 42 -9.36 -10.31 -2.29
C VAL A 42 -10.30 -9.60 -3.26
N THR A 43 -11.41 -9.07 -2.74
CA THR A 43 -12.36 -8.24 -3.51
C THR A 43 -12.54 -6.82 -2.96
N ARG A 44 -12.02 -6.50 -1.77
CA ARG A 44 -12.14 -5.17 -1.15
C ARG A 44 -10.77 -4.74 -0.64
N VAL A 45 -10.25 -3.65 -1.19
CA VAL A 45 -8.88 -3.19 -0.90
C VAL A 45 -8.84 -1.71 -0.60
N VAL A 46 -8.01 -1.34 0.38
CA VAL A 46 -7.65 0.05 0.64
C VAL A 46 -6.18 0.27 0.30
N ASP A 47 -5.89 1.31 -0.47
CA ASP A 47 -4.54 1.80 -0.75
C ASP A 47 -4.34 3.14 -0.04
N LEU A 48 -3.51 3.17 1.01
CA LEU A 48 -3.23 4.34 1.84
C LEU A 48 -1.98 5.07 1.34
N CYS A 49 -2.00 6.40 1.39
CA CYS A 49 -0.93 7.24 0.83
C CYS A 49 -0.65 6.88 -0.64
N ALA A 50 -1.73 6.76 -1.41
CA ALA A 50 -1.72 6.11 -2.71
C ALA A 50 -1.07 6.95 -3.81
N ALA A 51 -0.98 8.28 -3.69
CA ALA A 51 -0.51 9.15 -4.76
C ALA A 51 0.92 8.77 -5.21
N PRO A 52 1.19 8.64 -6.53
CA PRO A 52 0.35 9.00 -7.67
C PRO A 52 -0.63 7.90 -8.16
N GLY A 53 -0.74 6.78 -7.45
CA GLY A 53 -1.70 5.70 -7.73
C GLY A 53 -1.11 4.46 -8.37
N SER A 54 0.21 4.25 -8.26
CA SER A 54 0.86 3.09 -8.91
C SER A 54 0.43 1.74 -8.31
N TRP A 55 0.17 1.68 -7.00
CA TRP A 55 -0.32 0.47 -6.33
C TRP A 55 -1.81 0.28 -6.60
N SER A 56 -2.62 1.34 -6.51
CA SER A 56 -4.01 1.34 -6.94
C SER A 56 -4.19 0.82 -8.38
N GLN A 57 -3.30 1.22 -9.30
CA GLN A 57 -3.32 0.76 -10.68
C GLN A 57 -3.04 -0.75 -10.80
N VAL A 58 -2.08 -1.26 -10.02
CA VAL A 58 -1.77 -2.70 -9.97
C VAL A 58 -2.97 -3.47 -9.41
N LEU A 59 -3.54 -3.02 -8.30
CA LEU A 59 -4.71 -3.62 -7.66
C LEU A 59 -5.88 -3.68 -8.63
N ALA A 60 -6.21 -2.56 -9.29
CA ALA A 60 -7.31 -2.48 -10.25
C ALA A 60 -7.12 -3.46 -11.40
N ARG A 61 -5.92 -3.50 -12.02
CA ARG A 61 -5.65 -4.42 -13.12
C ARG A 61 -5.70 -5.88 -12.69
N LYS A 62 -5.02 -6.24 -11.59
CA LYS A 62 -4.84 -7.65 -11.19
C LYS A 62 -6.09 -8.26 -10.56
N LEU A 63 -6.74 -7.55 -9.64
CA LEU A 63 -7.92 -8.09 -8.94
C LEU A 63 -9.12 -8.23 -9.87
N ARG A 64 -9.35 -7.27 -10.76
CA ARG A 64 -10.43 -7.36 -11.77
C ARG A 64 -10.17 -8.47 -12.78
N GLN A 65 -8.91 -8.73 -13.15
CA GLN A 65 -8.54 -9.84 -14.04
C GLN A 65 -8.72 -11.22 -13.39
N GLN A 66 -8.50 -11.33 -12.08
CA GLN A 66 -8.62 -12.58 -11.33
C GLN A 66 -10.05 -12.90 -10.89
N SER A 67 -10.90 -11.87 -10.77
CA SER A 67 -12.29 -12.04 -10.33
C SER A 67 -13.18 -12.58 -11.46
N THR A 68 -14.06 -13.52 -11.11
CA THR A 68 -15.14 -13.98 -12.01
C THR A 68 -16.20 -12.90 -12.25
N ASP A 69 -16.33 -11.95 -11.32
CA ASP A 69 -17.17 -10.76 -11.45
C ASP A 69 -16.32 -9.51 -11.18
N PRO A 70 -15.80 -8.83 -12.23
CA PRO A 70 -15.00 -7.62 -12.08
C PRO A 70 -15.71 -6.47 -11.35
N ASN A 71 -17.04 -6.44 -11.32
CA ASN A 71 -17.82 -5.40 -10.64
C ASN A 71 -17.91 -5.62 -9.13
N SER A 72 -17.64 -6.84 -8.66
CA SER A 72 -17.56 -7.15 -7.23
C SER A 72 -16.29 -6.60 -6.55
N VAL A 73 -15.27 -6.25 -7.35
CA VAL A 73 -14.00 -5.70 -6.84
C VAL A 73 -14.17 -4.22 -6.53
N LYS A 74 -13.97 -3.86 -5.25
CA LYS A 74 -14.01 -2.48 -4.76
C LYS A 74 -12.64 -2.08 -4.24
N ILE A 75 -12.11 -0.98 -4.77
CA ILE A 75 -10.80 -0.45 -4.38
C ILE A 75 -11.00 1.01 -3.97
N VAL A 76 -10.50 1.37 -2.78
CA VAL A 76 -10.51 2.74 -2.27
C VAL A 76 -9.06 3.19 -2.08
N ALA A 77 -8.65 4.21 -2.81
CA ALA A 77 -7.34 4.84 -2.69
C ALA A 77 -7.47 6.14 -1.89
N VAL A 78 -6.59 6.34 -0.92
CA VAL A 78 -6.61 7.48 0.00
C VAL A 78 -5.27 8.20 -0.05
N ASP A 79 -5.30 9.51 -0.28
CA ASP A 79 -4.11 10.35 -0.16
C ASP A 79 -4.48 11.79 0.22
N LEU A 80 -3.55 12.53 0.80
CA LEU A 80 -3.72 13.97 1.01
C LEU A 80 -3.70 14.74 -0.33
N GLN A 81 -2.94 14.22 -1.29
CA GLN A 81 -2.80 14.78 -2.64
C GLN A 81 -3.87 14.24 -3.57
N ALA A 82 -4.38 15.12 -4.44
CA ALA A 82 -5.23 14.67 -5.53
C ALA A 82 -4.43 13.75 -6.48
N MET A 83 -5.06 12.68 -6.92
CA MET A 83 -4.51 11.77 -7.92
C MET A 83 -5.34 11.81 -9.20
N ALA A 84 -4.74 11.46 -10.33
CA ALA A 84 -5.50 11.34 -11.58
C ALA A 84 -6.45 10.13 -11.49
N PRO A 85 -7.67 10.19 -12.04
CA PRO A 85 -8.62 9.08 -11.98
C PRO A 85 -8.09 7.75 -12.50
N LEU A 86 -8.42 6.65 -11.82
CA LEU A 86 -8.18 5.28 -12.24
C LEU A 86 -9.50 4.51 -12.39
N GLU A 87 -9.65 3.79 -13.50
CA GLU A 87 -10.84 2.94 -13.70
C GLU A 87 -10.91 1.85 -12.62
N GLY A 88 -12.09 1.72 -12.00
CA GLY A 88 -12.34 0.72 -10.95
C GLY A 88 -11.74 1.08 -9.59
N VAL A 89 -11.25 2.30 -9.41
CA VAL A 89 -10.74 2.82 -8.14
C VAL A 89 -11.56 4.03 -7.71
N ILE A 90 -11.98 4.03 -6.45
CA ILE A 90 -12.57 5.20 -5.79
C ILE A 90 -11.43 5.97 -5.13
N GLU A 91 -11.32 7.25 -5.42
CA GLU A 91 -10.23 8.09 -4.93
C GLU A 91 -10.78 9.04 -3.86
N LEU A 92 -10.25 8.95 -2.66
CA LEU A 92 -10.57 9.81 -1.54
C LEU A 92 -9.38 10.72 -1.24
N GLN A 93 -9.59 12.01 -1.39
CA GLN A 93 -8.64 12.99 -0.88
C GLN A 93 -8.89 13.18 0.62
N GLY A 94 -8.02 12.65 1.46
CA GLY A 94 -8.26 12.60 2.90
C GLY A 94 -7.01 12.31 3.72
N ASP A 95 -7.08 12.69 5.00
CA ASP A 95 -6.04 12.46 5.99
C ASP A 95 -6.32 11.15 6.72
N ILE A 96 -5.39 10.18 6.62
CA ILE A 96 -5.53 8.85 7.24
C ILE A 96 -5.56 8.89 8.77
N THR A 97 -5.21 10.01 9.40
CA THR A 97 -5.30 10.20 10.86
C THR A 97 -6.70 10.59 11.31
N LYS A 98 -7.62 10.90 10.38
CA LYS A 98 -8.97 11.37 10.69
C LYS A 98 -9.98 10.23 10.65
N LEU A 99 -10.87 10.20 11.64
CA LEU A 99 -11.96 9.23 11.71
C LEU A 99 -12.94 9.36 10.53
N GLU A 100 -13.10 10.56 9.99
CA GLU A 100 -13.93 10.80 8.81
C GLU A 100 -13.44 10.01 7.58
N THR A 101 -12.12 9.89 7.42
CA THR A 101 -11.51 9.10 6.34
C THR A 101 -11.83 7.62 6.50
N ALA A 102 -11.69 7.06 7.71
CA ALA A 102 -12.06 5.68 8.00
C ALA A 102 -13.57 5.43 7.72
N THR A 103 -14.41 6.38 8.11
CA THR A 103 -15.86 6.31 7.88
C THR A 103 -16.20 6.31 6.39
N ALA A 104 -15.56 7.20 5.62
CA ALA A 104 -15.75 7.29 4.17
C ALA A 104 -15.33 5.99 3.46
N ILE A 105 -14.19 5.39 3.85
CA ILE A 105 -13.74 4.10 3.33
C ILE A 105 -14.82 3.02 3.56
N THR A 106 -15.27 2.86 4.81
CA THR A 106 -16.27 1.84 5.18
C THR A 106 -17.61 2.05 4.46
N GLN A 107 -18.02 3.30 4.25
CA GLN A 107 -19.23 3.62 3.47
C GLN A 107 -19.13 3.13 2.02
N HIS A 108 -17.97 3.26 1.36
CA HIS A 108 -17.77 2.74 0.01
C HIS A 108 -17.83 1.21 -0.06
N PHE A 109 -17.48 0.53 1.04
CA PHE A 109 -17.66 -0.91 1.16
C PHE A 109 -19.06 -1.32 1.64
N ALA A 110 -20.02 -0.39 1.73
CA ALA A 110 -21.39 -0.64 2.20
C ALA A 110 -21.43 -1.24 3.63
N GLY A 111 -20.50 -0.82 4.49
CA GLY A 111 -20.40 -1.30 5.87
C GLY A 111 -19.45 -2.48 6.08
N ASP A 112 -19.00 -3.14 5.00
CA ASP A 112 -18.03 -4.23 5.09
C ASP A 112 -16.59 -3.74 5.32
N CYS A 113 -15.77 -4.59 5.92
CA CYS A 113 -14.33 -4.35 6.08
C CYS A 113 -13.54 -4.80 4.83
N ALA A 114 -12.38 -4.18 4.62
CA ALA A 114 -11.42 -4.54 3.59
C ALA A 114 -10.77 -5.91 3.86
N HIS A 115 -10.42 -6.63 2.80
CA HIS A 115 -9.65 -7.86 2.90
C HIS A 115 -8.14 -7.62 2.90
N LEU A 116 -7.71 -6.51 2.26
CA LEU A 116 -6.32 -6.13 2.13
C LEU A 116 -6.22 -4.60 2.32
N VAL A 117 -5.23 -4.16 3.10
CA VAL A 117 -4.83 -2.76 3.19
C VAL A 117 -3.36 -2.65 2.80
N VAL A 118 -3.03 -1.73 1.89
CA VAL A 118 -1.66 -1.51 1.43
C VAL A 118 -1.23 -0.05 1.62
N CYS A 119 0.06 0.20 1.83
CA CYS A 119 0.63 1.54 2.00
C CYS A 119 2.10 1.62 1.52
N ASP A 120 2.38 2.25 0.37
CA ASP A 120 3.76 2.56 -0.08
C ASP A 120 4.21 3.99 0.33
N GLY A 121 3.47 4.62 1.23
CA GLY A 121 3.72 5.96 1.73
C GLY A 121 5.10 6.13 2.36
N ALA A 122 5.78 7.22 2.02
CA ALA A 122 7.00 7.65 2.70
C ALA A 122 7.09 9.17 2.71
N PRO A 123 7.71 9.76 3.75
CA PRO A 123 8.00 11.18 3.76
C PRO A 123 9.06 11.55 2.71
N ASP A 124 9.14 12.84 2.43
CA ASP A 124 10.29 13.40 1.71
C ASP A 124 11.57 13.16 2.52
N VAL A 125 12.57 12.58 1.87
CA VAL A 125 13.83 12.21 2.50
C VAL A 125 14.71 13.45 2.63
N THR A 126 15.00 13.86 3.85
CA THR A 126 15.83 15.03 4.16
C THR A 126 17.32 14.73 4.09
N GLY A 127 17.70 13.44 4.22
CA GLY A 127 19.08 12.99 4.32
C GLY A 127 19.56 12.85 5.78
N LEU A 128 18.76 13.30 6.75
CA LEU A 128 18.96 13.04 8.17
C LEU A 128 18.26 11.72 8.51
N HIS A 129 19.01 10.62 8.44
CA HIS A 129 18.46 9.26 8.54
C HIS A 129 17.59 9.02 9.77
N ASP A 130 18.01 9.49 10.95
CA ASP A 130 17.24 9.30 12.19
C ASP A 130 15.89 10.03 12.15
N LEU A 131 15.85 11.23 11.55
CA LEU A 131 14.62 12.00 11.38
C LEU A 131 13.72 11.35 10.32
N ASP A 132 14.28 10.94 9.19
CA ASP A 132 13.55 10.31 8.10
C ASP A 132 12.91 8.98 8.56
N GLU A 133 13.63 8.18 9.35
CA GLU A 133 13.12 6.94 9.96
C GLU A 133 12.01 7.23 10.97
N TYR A 134 12.20 8.23 11.84
CA TYR A 134 11.19 8.62 12.83
C TYR A 134 9.87 9.06 12.16
N VAL A 135 9.95 9.94 11.16
CA VAL A 135 8.75 10.42 10.44
C VAL A 135 8.08 9.28 9.68
N GLN A 136 8.85 8.36 9.08
CA GLN A 136 8.30 7.19 8.42
C GLN A 136 7.60 6.25 9.42
N SER A 137 8.15 6.08 10.63
CA SER A 137 7.51 5.32 11.70
C SER A 137 6.20 5.95 12.17
N GLN A 138 6.12 7.28 12.25
CA GLN A 138 4.86 7.98 12.58
C GLN A 138 3.79 7.73 11.52
N LEU A 139 4.17 7.78 10.23
CA LEU A 139 3.26 7.46 9.13
C LEU A 139 2.77 6.02 9.20
N LEU A 140 3.66 5.08 9.54
CA LEU A 140 3.30 3.67 9.71
C LEU A 140 2.32 3.45 10.87
N VAL A 141 2.51 4.14 12.00
CA VAL A 141 1.58 4.09 13.12
C VAL A 141 0.21 4.64 12.73
N ALA A 142 0.16 5.75 12.00
CA ALA A 142 -1.09 6.30 11.47
C ALA A 142 -1.79 5.33 10.51
N ALA A 143 -1.03 4.71 9.60
CA ALA A 143 -1.55 3.70 8.66
C ALA A 143 -2.05 2.45 9.39
N LEU A 144 -1.33 1.97 10.41
CA LEU A 144 -1.79 0.85 11.24
C LEU A 144 -3.07 1.22 11.99
N ASN A 145 -3.16 2.41 12.57
CA ASN A 145 -4.34 2.86 13.31
C ASN A 145 -5.59 2.82 12.44
N ILE A 146 -5.58 3.45 11.26
CA ILE A 146 -6.74 3.38 10.35
C ILE A 146 -7.00 1.95 9.88
N THR A 147 -5.96 1.14 9.65
CA THR A 147 -6.08 -0.27 9.28
C THR A 147 -6.89 -1.05 10.31
N THR A 148 -6.68 -0.82 11.61
CA THR A 148 -7.46 -1.49 12.67
C THR A 148 -8.96 -1.17 12.64
N HIS A 149 -9.36 -0.06 11.99
CA HIS A 149 -10.77 0.32 11.84
C HIS A 149 -11.41 -0.24 10.56
N VAL A 150 -10.63 -0.49 9.50
CA VAL A 150 -11.15 -0.82 8.17
C VAL A 150 -10.85 -2.24 7.70
N LEU A 151 -9.87 -2.92 8.29
CA LEU A 151 -9.45 -4.26 7.89
C LEU A 151 -10.30 -5.34 8.60
N ALA A 152 -10.72 -6.36 7.85
CA ALA A 152 -11.43 -7.51 8.39
C ALA A 152 -10.49 -8.37 9.25
N LEU A 153 -11.06 -9.12 10.21
CA LEU A 153 -10.30 -10.15 10.93
C LEU A 153 -9.75 -11.19 9.92
N GLY A 154 -8.46 -11.49 10.05
CA GLY A 154 -7.75 -12.38 9.11
C GLY A 154 -7.38 -11.74 7.77
N GLY A 155 -7.61 -10.43 7.60
CA GLY A 155 -7.13 -9.69 6.44
C GLY A 155 -5.64 -9.33 6.52
N ASP A 156 -5.07 -8.96 5.38
CA ASP A 156 -3.65 -8.65 5.25
C ASP A 156 -3.37 -7.14 5.27
N PHE A 157 -2.24 -6.76 5.88
CA PHE A 157 -1.71 -5.40 5.86
C PHE A 157 -0.29 -5.37 5.31
N VAL A 158 -0.06 -4.60 4.26
CA VAL A 158 1.26 -4.43 3.63
C VAL A 158 1.67 -2.97 3.69
N ALA A 159 2.76 -2.67 4.40
CA ALA A 159 3.26 -1.31 4.48
C ALA A 159 4.76 -1.23 4.21
N LYS A 160 5.16 -0.12 3.57
CA LYS A 160 6.56 0.27 3.46
C LYS A 160 7.11 0.61 4.84
N ILE A 161 8.36 0.25 5.06
CA ILE A 161 9.13 0.62 6.26
C ILE A 161 10.50 1.13 5.87
N PHE A 162 11.04 2.08 6.63
CA PHE A 162 12.47 2.37 6.63
C PHE A 162 13.15 1.44 7.62
N ARG A 163 14.01 0.55 7.10
CA ARG A 163 14.73 -0.40 7.94
C ARG A 163 15.90 0.31 8.61
N GLY A 164 15.73 0.69 9.87
CA GLY A 164 16.83 1.12 10.73
C GLY A 164 17.01 0.22 11.94
N ARG A 165 17.44 0.81 13.07
CA ARG A 165 17.92 0.05 14.24
C ARG A 165 16.77 -0.60 15.01
N ASP A 166 15.60 0.02 15.03
CA ASP A 166 14.49 -0.36 15.91
C ASP A 166 13.41 -1.21 15.22
N VAL A 167 13.73 -1.85 14.09
CA VAL A 167 12.81 -2.74 13.35
C VAL A 167 12.25 -3.86 14.25
N SER A 168 13.03 -4.35 15.22
CA SER A 168 12.59 -5.38 16.16
C SER A 168 11.43 -4.92 17.05
N LEU A 169 11.41 -3.65 17.46
CA LEU A 169 10.33 -3.09 18.28
C LEU A 169 9.03 -2.99 17.47
N LEU A 170 9.13 -2.45 16.24
CA LEU A 170 8.01 -2.39 15.30
C LEU A 170 7.42 -3.79 15.07
N TYR A 171 8.29 -4.77 14.88
CA TYR A 171 7.89 -6.15 14.67
C TYR A 171 7.12 -6.71 15.88
N ALA A 172 7.58 -6.43 17.11
CA ALA A 172 6.90 -6.84 18.33
C ALA A 172 5.52 -6.19 18.48
N GLN A 173 5.39 -4.91 18.11
CA GLN A 173 4.12 -4.18 18.13
C GLN A 173 3.12 -4.74 17.11
N LEU A 174 3.56 -5.03 15.87
CA LEU A 174 2.68 -5.58 14.84
C LEU A 174 2.18 -6.99 15.16
N ARG A 175 2.99 -7.81 15.84
CA ARG A 175 2.59 -9.16 16.32
C ARG A 175 1.43 -9.13 17.33
N LEU A 176 1.10 -7.98 17.91
CA LEU A 176 -0.07 -7.85 18.78
C LEU A 176 -1.39 -7.81 17.97
N PHE A 177 -1.32 -7.44 16.69
CA PHE A 177 -2.48 -7.25 15.82
C PHE A 177 -2.60 -8.32 14.72
N PHE A 178 -1.50 -8.99 14.37
CA PHE A 178 -1.45 -9.96 13.27
C PHE A 178 -0.79 -11.28 13.71
N ASP A 179 -1.36 -12.39 13.24
CA ASP A 179 -0.86 -13.75 13.53
C ASP A 179 0.56 -13.98 13.01
N SER A 180 0.90 -13.37 11.86
CA SER A 180 2.20 -13.46 11.22
C SER A 180 2.63 -12.10 10.71
N VAL A 181 3.93 -11.79 10.88
CA VAL A 181 4.54 -10.54 10.40
C VAL A 181 5.78 -10.91 9.59
N VAL A 182 5.93 -10.37 8.39
CA VAL A 182 7.08 -10.65 7.52
C VAL A 182 7.68 -9.34 7.04
N VAL A 183 9.00 -9.27 6.98
CA VAL A 183 9.74 -8.14 6.38
C VAL A 183 10.41 -8.64 5.11
N ALA A 184 9.93 -8.17 3.97
CA ALA A 184 10.45 -8.52 2.65
C ALA A 184 11.14 -7.33 1.99
N LYS A 185 12.08 -7.62 1.09
CA LYS A 185 12.66 -6.64 0.18
C LYS A 185 12.48 -7.16 -1.25
N PRO A 186 11.50 -6.64 -2.01
CA PRO A 186 11.27 -7.02 -3.40
C PRO A 186 12.40 -6.57 -4.34
#